data_AF-A0A946JV91-F1
#
_entry.id   AF-A0A946JV91-F1
#
_cell.length_a   1.000
_cell.length_b   1.000
_cell.length_c   1.000
_cell.angle_alpha   90.00
_cell.angle_beta   90.00
_cell.angle_gamma   90.00
#
_symmetry.space_group_name_H-M   'P 1'
#
loop_
_entity.id
_entity.type
_entity.pdbx_description
1 polymer ?
#
loop_
_entity_poly.entity_id
_entity_poly.type
_entity_poly.pdbx_seq_one_letter_code
_entity_poly.pdbx_strand_id
1 'polypeptide(L)'
;MELLSITHPIPVHTSTPIPYKKNDTRENPTILVTGFWPPTNEMIRHFSQNENLNPNGWQGDDWESRGYDIVSYFPEFEVPDCNDCGIGFGDFEVDYQDTSQDYWPIVNELNPIAIITFSRGFIDHSWEMEFNFYNRTNWYGDYETPTLPTPNPPDESVANYFIRHSTLPVENLVSAIDNANIGLDPYIDWNGNPGQFVSEFMGYHGVWYKDTHSFGGDACVIAGHIHVGGLIDWDTARQASEISIREIIDYVDQFSYTSGDINDDEVIDVLDIVILVNAIMGTTDLTTIQTYAADLNGDSNINIQDIILTINLILS
;
A
#
# COMPACT_ATOMS: atom_id res chain seq x y z
N MET A 1 32.03 7.08 -8.57
CA MET A 1 30.61 6.73 -8.80
C MET A 1 30.59 5.25 -9.14
N GLU A 2 30.71 4.43 -8.11
CA GLU A 2 30.51 2.98 -8.20
C GLU A 2 29.09 2.74 -7.76
N LEU A 3 28.25 2.26 -8.67
CA LEU A 3 26.95 1.69 -8.37
C LEU A 3 27.21 0.44 -7.54
N LEU A 4 26.77 0.45 -6.28
CA LEU A 4 26.68 -0.75 -5.44
C LEU A 4 25.74 -1.74 -6.15
N SER A 5 26.32 -2.78 -6.74
CA SER A 5 25.56 -3.93 -7.22
C SER A 5 25.01 -4.68 -6.01
N ILE A 6 23.70 -4.60 -5.79
CA ILE A 6 23.04 -5.47 -4.81
C ILE A 6 22.91 -6.85 -5.46
N THR A 7 23.98 -7.65 -5.36
CA THR A 7 23.99 -9.07 -5.73
C THR A 7 23.69 -9.91 -4.50
N HIS A 8 22.49 -9.79 -3.94
CA HIS A 8 21.95 -10.80 -3.03
C HIS A 8 20.47 -10.99 -3.35
N PRO A 9 20.01 -12.20 -3.70
CA PRO A 9 18.58 -12.46 -3.78
C PRO A 9 17.98 -12.23 -2.39
N ILE A 10 17.03 -11.30 -2.30
CA ILE A 10 16.27 -11.03 -1.09
C ILE A 10 15.57 -12.34 -0.70
N PRO A 11 15.78 -12.89 0.52
CA PRO A 11 15.10 -14.10 0.92
C PRO A 11 13.59 -13.86 0.94
N VAL A 12 12.88 -14.60 0.09
CA VAL A 12 11.41 -14.70 0.09
C VAL A 12 11.01 -15.50 1.34
N HIS A 13 10.89 -14.81 2.48
CA HIS A 13 10.13 -15.28 3.64
C HIS A 13 9.77 -14.04 4.47
N THR A 14 8.48 -13.68 4.46
CA THR A 14 7.82 -12.84 5.48
C THR A 14 8.66 -11.66 5.95
N SER A 15 8.87 -10.66 5.08
CA SER A 15 9.46 -9.41 5.56
C SER A 15 8.43 -8.73 6.45
N THR A 16 8.67 -8.80 7.76
CA THR A 16 8.01 -7.92 8.72
C THR A 16 8.17 -6.49 8.19
N PRO A 17 7.10 -5.70 8.04
CA PRO A 17 7.21 -4.34 7.55
C PRO A 17 8.25 -3.55 8.35
N ILE A 18 9.02 -2.71 7.66
CA ILE A 18 10.08 -1.93 8.28
C ILE A 18 9.44 -0.76 9.01
N PRO A 19 9.85 -0.47 10.26
CA PRO A 19 9.29 0.66 10.97
C PRO A 19 9.52 1.99 10.24
N TYR A 20 8.53 2.87 10.27
CA TYR A 20 8.58 4.19 9.64
C TYR A 20 8.29 5.30 10.66
N LYS A 21 8.91 6.45 10.45
CA LYS A 21 8.81 7.60 11.36
C LYS A 21 7.52 8.39 11.12
N LYS A 22 6.71 8.59 12.16
CA LYS A 22 5.62 9.58 12.20
C LYS A 22 6.22 10.99 12.22
N ASN A 23 5.75 11.86 11.32
CA ASN A 23 6.26 13.21 11.16
C ASN A 23 5.39 14.22 11.93
N ASP A 24 5.96 14.93 12.90
CA ASP A 24 5.22 15.90 13.73
C ASP A 24 4.85 17.22 13.02
N THR A 25 5.30 17.42 11.78
CA THR A 25 5.16 18.69 11.04
C THR A 25 4.83 18.55 9.53
N ARG A 26 4.50 17.35 9.05
CA ARG A 26 4.33 17.06 7.61
C ARG A 26 2.86 16.78 7.25
N GLU A 27 2.51 17.02 6.00
CA GLU A 27 1.31 16.46 5.34
C GLU A 27 1.23 14.94 5.62
N ASN A 28 0.02 14.43 5.85
CA ASN A 28 -0.19 13.04 6.30
C ASN A 28 0.42 12.05 5.29
N PRO A 29 0.96 10.90 5.74
CA PRO A 29 1.35 9.81 4.84
C PRO A 29 0.16 9.38 3.96
N THR A 30 0.44 9.12 2.68
CA THR A 30 -0.61 8.79 1.71
C THR A 30 -0.73 7.28 1.49
N ILE A 31 -1.96 6.78 1.47
CA ILE A 31 -2.32 5.46 0.98
C ILE A 31 -2.93 5.61 -0.41
N LEU A 32 -2.32 4.95 -1.40
CA LEU A 32 -2.83 4.93 -2.76
C LEU A 32 -3.84 3.80 -2.91
N VAL A 33 -5.01 4.12 -3.47
CA VAL A 33 -5.98 3.10 -3.92
C VAL A 33 -6.28 3.23 -5.41
N THR A 34 -6.30 2.12 -6.14
CA THR A 34 -6.66 2.11 -7.57
C THR A 34 -7.78 1.13 -7.84
N GLY A 35 -8.58 1.33 -8.89
CA GLY A 35 -9.76 0.50 -9.14
C GLY A 35 -10.07 0.34 -10.61
N PHE A 36 -9.84 -0.85 -11.16
CA PHE A 36 -10.14 -1.16 -12.56
C PHE A 36 -11.53 -1.79 -12.70
N TRP A 37 -12.38 -1.14 -13.51
CA TRP A 37 -13.78 -1.49 -13.78
C TRP A 37 -14.74 -1.35 -12.58
N PRO A 38 -16.04 -1.07 -12.84
CA PRO A 38 -17.06 -1.10 -11.80
C PRO A 38 -17.25 -2.50 -11.22
N PRO A 39 -17.48 -2.64 -9.90
CA PRO A 39 -17.76 -1.55 -8.95
C PRO A 39 -16.50 -0.86 -8.39
N THR A 40 -15.29 -1.31 -8.75
CA THR A 40 -14.07 -0.90 -8.03
C THR A 40 -13.60 0.53 -8.27
N ASN A 41 -13.82 1.09 -9.47
CA ASN A 41 -13.55 2.50 -9.73
C ASN A 41 -14.56 3.40 -8.99
N GLU A 42 -15.84 3.01 -8.96
CA GLU A 42 -16.91 3.76 -8.31
C GLU A 42 -16.79 3.74 -6.78
N MET A 43 -16.43 2.60 -6.19
CA MET A 43 -16.35 2.46 -4.73
C MET A 43 -15.29 3.36 -4.10
N ILE A 44 -14.19 3.64 -4.81
CA ILE A 44 -13.09 4.52 -4.36
C ILE A 44 -13.16 5.93 -4.96
N ARG A 45 -14.17 6.25 -5.78
CA ARG A 45 -14.27 7.54 -6.51
C ARG A 45 -14.23 8.75 -5.59
N HIS A 46 -14.78 8.63 -4.39
CA HIS A 46 -14.82 9.70 -3.39
C HIS A 46 -13.44 10.11 -2.83
N PHE A 47 -12.41 9.29 -3.07
CA PHE A 47 -11.02 9.58 -2.75
C PHE A 47 -10.24 10.29 -3.87
N SER A 48 -10.85 10.50 -5.05
CA SER A 48 -10.17 11.18 -6.16
C SER A 48 -10.07 12.67 -5.88
N GLN A 49 -8.87 13.23 -6.03
CA GLN A 49 -8.62 14.66 -5.85
C GLN A 49 -9.09 15.51 -7.05
N ASN A 50 -9.63 14.89 -8.11
CA ASN A 50 -10.15 15.58 -9.27
C ASN A 50 -11.43 16.37 -8.92
N GLU A 51 -11.35 17.71 -9.00
CA GLU A 51 -12.46 18.62 -8.67
C GLU A 51 -13.69 18.43 -9.58
N ASN A 52 -13.53 17.87 -10.79
CA ASN A 52 -14.68 17.57 -11.64
C ASN A 52 -15.46 16.35 -11.13
N LEU A 53 -14.76 15.39 -10.50
CA LEU A 53 -15.37 14.20 -9.91
C LEU A 53 -15.93 14.51 -8.52
N ASN A 54 -15.20 15.31 -7.73
CA ASN A 54 -15.54 15.67 -6.36
C ASN A 54 -15.59 17.20 -6.18
N PRO A 55 -16.60 17.90 -6.74
CA PRO A 55 -16.68 19.38 -6.72
C PRO A 55 -16.93 19.97 -5.32
N ASN A 56 -17.33 19.14 -4.36
CA ASN A 56 -17.50 19.53 -2.96
C ASN A 56 -16.27 19.19 -2.10
N GLY A 57 -15.17 18.77 -2.72
CA GLY A 57 -13.98 18.23 -2.06
C GLY A 57 -13.94 16.70 -2.08
N TRP A 58 -12.73 16.16 -2.22
CA TRP A 58 -12.44 14.75 -2.02
C TRP A 58 -12.49 14.40 -0.52
N GLN A 59 -12.71 13.12 -0.21
CA GLN A 59 -13.03 12.69 1.16
C GLN A 59 -11.87 11.98 1.87
N GLY A 60 -10.71 11.87 1.24
CA GLY A 60 -9.57 11.14 1.79
C GLY A 60 -8.60 11.98 2.62
N ASP A 61 -8.81 13.29 2.76
CA ASP A 61 -7.97 14.18 3.58
C ASP A 61 -8.10 13.81 5.06
N ASP A 62 -6.98 13.48 5.71
CA ASP A 62 -6.91 12.95 7.08
C ASP A 62 -8.07 11.98 7.38
N TRP A 63 -8.16 10.92 6.57
CA TRP A 63 -9.37 10.11 6.48
C TRP A 63 -9.73 9.49 7.84
N GLU A 64 -10.94 9.77 8.30
CA GLU A 64 -11.44 9.41 9.64
C GLU A 64 -10.58 9.92 10.82
N SER A 65 -9.78 10.98 10.62
CA SER A 65 -8.84 11.51 11.62
C SER A 65 -7.81 10.49 12.09
N ARG A 66 -7.34 9.65 11.15
CA ARG A 66 -6.38 8.58 11.40
C ARG A 66 -4.94 8.98 11.09
N GLY A 67 -4.70 10.18 10.58
CA GLY A 67 -3.37 10.66 10.20
C GLY A 67 -2.89 10.10 8.86
N TYR A 68 -3.81 9.75 7.95
CA TYR A 68 -3.49 9.26 6.61
C TYR A 68 -4.37 9.93 5.56
N ASP A 69 -3.76 10.27 4.44
CA ASP A 69 -4.49 10.71 3.26
C ASP A 69 -4.79 9.51 2.36
N ILE A 70 -6.04 9.35 1.90
CA ILE A 70 -6.43 8.26 0.99
C ILE A 70 -6.68 8.83 -0.40
N VAL A 71 -5.76 8.58 -1.34
CA VAL A 71 -5.84 9.15 -2.70
C VAL A 71 -6.16 8.04 -3.70
N SER A 72 -7.08 8.31 -4.62
CA SER A 72 -7.46 7.34 -5.65
C SER A 72 -7.26 7.80 -7.10
N TYR A 73 -6.89 6.82 -7.93
CA TYR A 73 -6.73 6.94 -9.38
C TYR A 73 -7.37 5.72 -10.07
N PHE A 74 -8.16 5.92 -11.12
CA PHE A 74 -8.91 4.85 -11.79
C PHE A 74 -9.33 5.23 -13.21
N PRO A 75 -9.58 4.25 -14.09
CA PRO A 75 -10.36 4.47 -15.29
C PRO A 75 -11.82 4.78 -14.95
N GLU A 76 -12.38 5.71 -15.70
CA GLU A 76 -13.79 6.04 -15.78
C GLU A 76 -14.43 5.39 -17.01
N PHE A 77 -15.73 5.17 -16.94
CA PHE A 77 -16.49 4.53 -18.01
C PHE A 77 -17.80 5.28 -18.25
N GLU A 78 -18.19 5.42 -19.52
CA GLU A 78 -19.44 6.12 -19.88
C GLU A 78 -20.69 5.46 -19.27
N VAL A 79 -20.65 4.13 -19.11
CA VAL A 79 -21.69 3.33 -18.47
C VAL A 79 -21.13 2.77 -17.17
N PRO A 80 -21.49 3.34 -16.00
CA PRO A 80 -20.95 2.93 -14.71
C PRO A 80 -21.27 1.50 -14.26
N ASP A 81 -22.25 0.82 -14.88
CA ASP A 81 -22.55 -0.61 -14.61
C ASP A 81 -22.31 -1.48 -15.86
N CYS A 82 -21.27 -1.14 -16.64
CA CYS A 82 -20.93 -1.85 -17.86
C CYS A 82 -20.58 -3.32 -17.59
N ASN A 83 -21.18 -4.25 -18.35
CA ASN A 83 -20.74 -5.65 -18.37
C ASN A 83 -19.45 -5.83 -19.17
N ASP A 84 -19.32 -5.07 -20.27
CA ASP A 84 -18.12 -4.96 -21.09
C ASP A 84 -17.80 -3.48 -21.22
N CYS A 85 -16.77 -3.04 -20.53
CA CYS A 85 -16.46 -1.64 -20.30
C CYS A 85 -15.48 -1.07 -21.33
N GLY A 86 -14.76 -1.95 -22.05
CA GLY A 86 -13.70 -1.55 -22.96
C GLY A 86 -12.55 -0.82 -22.25
N ILE A 87 -11.95 0.14 -22.97
CA ILE A 87 -10.73 0.85 -22.56
C ILE A 87 -10.94 1.83 -21.39
N GLY A 88 -12.10 2.46 -21.27
CA GLY A 88 -12.30 3.55 -20.30
C GLY A 88 -11.52 4.82 -20.69
N PHE A 89 -11.45 5.78 -19.77
CA PHE A 89 -10.70 7.04 -19.87
C PHE A 89 -10.39 7.57 -18.47
N GLY A 90 -9.54 8.58 -18.29
CA GLY A 90 -9.37 9.25 -16.99
C GLY A 90 -7.94 9.22 -16.50
N ASP A 91 -7.74 8.87 -15.23
CA ASP A 91 -6.41 8.78 -14.62
C ASP A 91 -5.61 7.57 -15.10
N PHE A 92 -6.32 6.54 -15.58
CA PHE A 92 -5.77 5.35 -16.21
C PHE A 92 -6.68 4.96 -17.38
N GLU A 93 -6.12 4.23 -18.33
CA GLU A 93 -6.88 3.46 -19.32
C GLU A 93 -6.61 1.95 -19.18
N VAL A 94 -7.55 1.12 -19.64
CA VAL A 94 -7.39 -0.33 -19.73
C VAL A 94 -6.55 -0.67 -20.96
N ASP A 95 -5.29 -0.26 -20.89
CA ASP A 95 -4.22 -0.49 -21.84
C ASP A 95 -2.91 -0.69 -21.05
N TYR A 96 -2.14 -1.71 -21.38
CA TYR A 96 -0.93 -2.04 -20.65
C TYR A 96 0.14 -0.95 -20.73
N GLN A 97 0.26 -0.27 -21.89
CA GLN A 97 1.27 0.75 -22.07
C GLN A 97 0.91 2.03 -21.33
N ASP A 98 -0.35 2.43 -21.39
CA ASP A 98 -0.90 3.59 -20.69
C ASP A 98 -0.85 3.37 -19.18
N THR A 99 -1.32 2.20 -18.70
CA THR A 99 -1.27 1.82 -17.28
C THR A 99 0.14 1.99 -16.70
N SER A 100 1.19 1.51 -17.36
CA SER A 100 2.57 1.71 -16.88
C SER A 100 3.04 3.16 -17.02
N GLN A 101 2.66 3.86 -18.10
CA GLN A 101 3.05 5.25 -18.34
C GLN A 101 2.48 6.21 -17.30
N ASP A 102 1.29 5.93 -16.79
CA ASP A 102 0.64 6.73 -15.76
C ASP A 102 1.02 6.30 -14.34
N TYR A 103 1.06 4.99 -14.09
CA TYR A 103 1.27 4.45 -12.74
C TYR A 103 2.59 4.92 -12.15
N TRP A 104 3.71 4.82 -12.90
CA TRP A 104 5.03 5.14 -12.36
C TRP A 104 5.19 6.63 -12.00
N PRO A 105 4.79 7.60 -12.83
CA PRO A 105 4.74 9.00 -12.42
C PRO A 105 3.91 9.23 -11.16
N ILE A 106 2.70 8.66 -11.09
CA ILE A 106 1.79 8.82 -9.94
C ILE A 106 2.46 8.37 -8.65
N VAL A 107 2.98 7.14 -8.58
CA VAL A 107 3.57 6.61 -7.33
C VAL A 107 4.88 7.30 -6.95
N ASN A 108 5.66 7.76 -7.93
CA ASN A 108 6.92 8.47 -7.67
C ASN A 108 6.69 9.90 -7.16
N GLU A 109 5.58 10.53 -7.55
CA GLU A 109 5.17 11.82 -7.00
C GLU A 109 4.55 11.64 -5.61
N LEU A 110 3.62 10.69 -5.48
CA LEU A 110 2.84 10.47 -4.27
C LEU A 110 3.66 9.88 -3.12
N ASN A 111 4.67 9.06 -3.42
CA ASN A 111 5.46 8.30 -2.43
C ASN A 111 4.58 7.59 -1.38
N PRO A 112 3.65 6.71 -1.80
CA PRO A 112 2.65 6.14 -0.91
C PRO A 112 3.28 5.19 0.12
N ILE A 113 2.80 5.26 1.36
CA ILE A 113 3.19 4.32 2.42
C ILE A 113 2.56 2.94 2.21
N ALA A 114 1.39 2.91 1.59
CA ALA A 114 0.68 1.68 1.27
C ALA A 114 -0.05 1.79 -0.08
N ILE A 115 -0.16 0.68 -0.81
CA ILE A 115 -0.87 0.61 -2.09
C ILE A 115 -1.91 -0.51 -2.07
N ILE A 116 -3.17 -0.17 -2.37
CA ILE A 116 -4.24 -1.15 -2.54
C ILE A 116 -4.77 -1.03 -3.96
N THR A 117 -4.55 -2.06 -4.75
CA THR A 117 -5.14 -2.11 -6.09
C THR A 117 -6.41 -2.95 -6.05
N PHE A 118 -7.43 -2.51 -6.75
CA PHE A 118 -8.70 -3.22 -6.88
C PHE A 118 -8.99 -3.48 -8.34
N SER A 119 -9.67 -4.59 -8.63
CA SER A 119 -10.29 -4.76 -9.93
C SER A 119 -11.54 -5.63 -9.84
N ARG A 120 -12.45 -5.48 -10.80
CA ARG A 120 -13.61 -6.36 -10.88
C ARG A 120 -13.16 -7.81 -11.15
N GLY A 121 -13.56 -8.72 -10.27
CA GLY A 121 -13.37 -10.16 -10.38
C GLY A 121 -14.57 -10.88 -11.01
N PHE A 122 -14.92 -12.03 -10.45
CA PHE A 122 -16.06 -12.83 -10.92
C PHE A 122 -17.40 -12.11 -10.77
N ILE A 123 -18.42 -12.53 -11.52
CA ILE A 123 -19.79 -11.99 -11.44
C ILE A 123 -20.53 -12.65 -10.27
N ASP A 124 -20.07 -12.35 -9.06
CA ASP A 124 -20.59 -12.83 -7.78
C ASP A 124 -20.40 -11.78 -6.67
N HIS A 125 -20.43 -12.20 -5.40
CA HIS A 125 -20.24 -11.33 -4.22
C HIS A 125 -18.89 -11.58 -3.51
N SER A 126 -17.89 -12.08 -4.25
CA SER A 126 -16.56 -12.35 -3.71
C SER A 126 -15.81 -11.07 -3.31
N TRP A 127 -15.04 -11.17 -2.23
CA TRP A 127 -14.02 -10.18 -1.86
C TRP A 127 -12.68 -10.92 -1.73
N GLU A 128 -11.97 -11.02 -2.84
CA GLU A 128 -10.86 -11.95 -3.03
C GLU A 128 -9.52 -11.26 -2.83
N MET A 129 -8.78 -11.66 -1.79
CA MET A 129 -7.43 -11.18 -1.53
C MET A 129 -6.42 -12.01 -2.32
N GLU A 130 -5.85 -11.38 -3.35
CA GLU A 130 -4.86 -12.01 -4.22
C GLU A 130 -3.48 -12.01 -3.58
N PHE A 131 -2.82 -13.18 -3.57
CA PHE A 131 -1.54 -13.32 -2.89
C PHE A 131 -0.32 -13.37 -3.84
N ASN A 132 -0.47 -13.84 -5.08
CA ASN A 132 0.66 -14.07 -5.99
C ASN A 132 0.52 -13.31 -7.31
N PHE A 133 1.55 -12.53 -7.66
CA PHE A 133 1.64 -11.80 -8.93
C PHE A 133 2.89 -12.21 -9.70
N TYR A 134 2.76 -12.40 -11.00
CA TYR A 134 3.82 -12.99 -11.81
C TYR A 134 4.34 -12.00 -12.87
N ASN A 135 5.65 -11.95 -13.06
CA ASN A 135 6.29 -11.26 -14.18
C ASN A 135 6.07 -12.03 -15.50
N ARG A 136 4.81 -12.11 -15.96
CA ARG A 136 4.39 -13.05 -17.01
C ARG A 136 4.89 -12.66 -18.38
N THR A 137 5.02 -13.67 -19.24
CA THR A 137 5.15 -13.49 -20.69
C THR A 137 3.88 -13.80 -21.47
N ASN A 138 2.88 -14.39 -20.80
CA ASN A 138 1.69 -14.99 -21.39
C ASN A 138 0.40 -14.21 -21.07
N TRP A 139 0.45 -12.88 -21.12
CA TRP A 139 -0.70 -12.01 -20.90
C TRP A 139 -1.81 -12.21 -21.95
N TYR A 140 -3.06 -12.06 -21.54
CA TYR A 140 -4.17 -11.85 -22.46
C TYR A 140 -4.09 -10.44 -23.06
N GLY A 141 -4.44 -10.33 -24.34
CA GLY A 141 -4.39 -9.06 -25.04
C GLY A 141 -5.45 -8.08 -24.55
N ASP A 142 -5.08 -6.82 -24.31
CA ASP A 142 -6.02 -5.74 -24.02
C ASP A 142 -6.73 -5.21 -25.30
N TYR A 143 -7.27 -4.00 -25.22
CA TYR A 143 -8.09 -3.42 -26.27
C TYR A 143 -7.32 -2.63 -27.33
N GLU A 144 -6.08 -2.21 -27.06
CA GLU A 144 -5.31 -1.31 -27.92
C GLU A 144 -3.95 -1.89 -28.32
N THR A 145 -3.35 -1.37 -29.39
CA THR A 145 -2.08 -1.92 -29.90
C THR A 145 -0.91 -1.06 -29.45
N PRO A 146 0.19 -1.65 -28.90
CA PRO A 146 0.41 -3.09 -28.63
C PRO A 146 -0.47 -3.76 -27.55
N THR A 147 -1.16 -4.84 -27.92
CA THR A 147 -2.12 -5.48 -26.99
C THR A 147 -1.49 -6.22 -25.81
N LEU A 148 -0.16 -6.29 -25.74
CA LEU A 148 0.57 -6.96 -24.67
C LEU A 148 1.54 -5.96 -24.05
N PRO A 149 1.96 -6.14 -22.79
CA PRO A 149 2.93 -5.27 -22.16
C PRO A 149 4.15 -5.01 -23.04
N THR A 150 4.68 -3.79 -23.00
CA THR A 150 5.94 -3.45 -23.66
C THR A 150 6.83 -2.74 -22.65
N PRO A 151 7.86 -3.40 -22.10
CA PRO A 151 8.34 -4.76 -22.41
C PRO A 151 7.42 -5.90 -21.93
N ASN A 152 7.61 -7.11 -22.48
CA ASN A 152 6.93 -8.35 -22.06
C ASN A 152 7.98 -9.43 -21.73
N PRO A 153 8.24 -9.74 -20.45
CA PRO A 153 7.45 -9.35 -19.28
C PRO A 153 7.74 -7.89 -18.85
N PRO A 154 6.87 -7.26 -18.03
CA PRO A 154 6.97 -5.83 -17.72
C PRO A 154 8.19 -5.44 -16.87
N ASP A 155 8.65 -6.31 -15.97
CA ASP A 155 9.85 -6.06 -15.16
C ASP A 155 11.07 -6.74 -15.78
N GLU A 156 11.87 -5.97 -16.52
CA GLU A 156 13.11 -6.46 -17.13
C GLU A 156 14.24 -6.70 -16.12
N SER A 157 14.08 -6.26 -14.85
CA SER A 157 15.10 -6.41 -13.81
C SER A 157 15.11 -7.80 -13.16
N VAL A 158 14.04 -8.58 -13.34
CA VAL A 158 13.87 -9.91 -12.76
C VAL A 158 13.61 -10.96 -13.83
N ALA A 159 13.71 -12.24 -13.45
CA ALA A 159 13.46 -13.34 -14.37
C ALA A 159 11.98 -13.40 -14.82
N ASN A 160 11.74 -14.02 -15.98
CA ASN A 160 10.39 -14.37 -16.40
C ASN A 160 9.68 -15.19 -15.32
N TYR A 161 8.42 -14.89 -15.06
CA TYR A 161 7.60 -15.51 -14.02
C TYR A 161 8.14 -15.34 -12.59
N PHE A 162 9.02 -14.36 -12.35
CA PHE A 162 9.35 -13.95 -10.99
C PHE A 162 8.07 -13.60 -10.23
N ILE A 163 7.92 -14.15 -9.02
CA ILE A 163 6.73 -14.00 -8.20
C ILE A 163 6.99 -12.87 -7.20
N ARG A 164 6.05 -11.93 -7.15
CA ARG A 164 5.92 -10.96 -6.06
C ARG A 164 4.67 -11.32 -5.26
N HIS A 165 4.77 -11.22 -3.94
CA HIS A 165 3.67 -11.57 -3.05
C HIS A 165 2.98 -10.31 -2.53
N SER A 166 1.68 -10.41 -2.29
CA SER A 166 0.97 -9.42 -1.49
C SER A 166 1.61 -9.32 -0.10
N THR A 167 1.64 -8.09 0.42
CA THR A 167 2.06 -7.78 1.79
C THR A 167 0.93 -7.13 2.59
N LEU A 168 -0.29 -7.13 2.05
CA LEU A 168 -1.49 -6.79 2.81
C LEU A 168 -1.71 -7.83 3.93
N PRO A 169 -2.33 -7.43 5.06
CA PRO A 169 -2.70 -8.35 6.13
C PRO A 169 -3.93 -9.19 5.72
N VAL A 170 -3.78 -10.07 4.73
CA VAL A 170 -4.89 -10.74 4.03
C VAL A 170 -5.81 -11.55 4.95
N GLU A 171 -5.30 -12.17 6.02
CA GLU A 171 -6.12 -12.89 7.00
C GLU A 171 -6.97 -11.94 7.85
N ASN A 172 -6.40 -10.81 8.25
CA ASN A 172 -7.13 -9.76 8.95
C ASN A 172 -8.21 -9.16 8.05
N LEU A 173 -7.90 -8.92 6.77
CA LEU A 173 -8.85 -8.40 5.79
C LEU A 173 -10.05 -9.36 5.61
N VAL A 174 -9.80 -10.67 5.46
CA VAL A 174 -10.91 -11.66 5.43
C VAL A 174 -11.78 -11.50 6.66
N SER A 175 -11.14 -11.50 7.83
CA SER A 175 -11.83 -11.48 9.11
C SER A 175 -12.64 -10.19 9.29
N ALA A 176 -12.10 -9.05 8.90
CA ALA A 176 -12.78 -7.76 8.99
C ALA A 176 -14.03 -7.70 8.11
N ILE A 177 -13.95 -8.18 6.87
CA ILE A 177 -15.08 -8.23 5.94
C ILE A 177 -16.14 -9.23 6.39
N ASP A 178 -15.73 -10.44 6.81
CA ASP A 178 -16.65 -11.48 7.31
C ASP A 178 -17.41 -10.99 8.56
N ASN A 179 -16.69 -10.39 9.51
CA ASN A 179 -17.28 -9.85 10.74
C ASN A 179 -18.22 -8.66 10.49
N ALA A 180 -18.00 -7.90 9.42
CA ALA A 180 -18.89 -6.79 9.07
C ALA A 180 -20.29 -7.29 8.65
N ASN A 181 -20.41 -8.56 8.22
CA ASN A 181 -21.67 -9.21 7.86
C ASN A 181 -22.50 -8.37 6.86
N ILE A 182 -21.82 -7.85 5.84
CA ILE A 182 -22.36 -6.99 4.78
C ILE A 182 -22.78 -7.78 3.52
N GLY A 183 -22.85 -9.11 3.61
CA GLY A 183 -23.32 -9.97 2.52
C GLY A 183 -22.27 -10.28 1.45
N LEU A 184 -20.98 -10.25 1.81
CA LEU A 184 -19.86 -10.60 0.94
C LEU A 184 -19.26 -11.95 1.33
N ASP A 185 -18.57 -12.59 0.38
CA ASP A 185 -17.86 -13.86 0.55
C ASP A 185 -16.34 -13.61 0.51
N PRO A 186 -15.69 -13.17 1.60
CA PRO A 186 -14.26 -12.87 1.59
C PRO A 186 -13.41 -14.14 1.65
N TYR A 187 -12.34 -14.21 0.85
CA TYR A 187 -11.37 -15.31 0.90
C TYR A 187 -10.00 -14.90 0.38
N ILE A 188 -8.99 -15.73 0.66
CA ILE A 188 -7.62 -15.53 0.19
C ILE A 188 -7.34 -16.50 -0.94
N ASP A 189 -6.85 -15.99 -2.07
CA ASP A 189 -6.30 -16.85 -3.13
C ASP A 189 -4.78 -17.04 -2.95
N TRP A 190 -4.43 -18.05 -2.15
CA TRP A 190 -3.03 -18.41 -1.87
C TRP A 190 -2.29 -18.99 -3.08
N ASN A 191 -3.00 -19.57 -4.05
CA ASN A 191 -2.42 -20.26 -5.20
C ASN A 191 -2.77 -19.56 -6.51
N GLY A 192 -3.25 -18.32 -6.41
CA GLY A 192 -4.05 -17.69 -7.43
C GLY A 192 -3.35 -17.33 -8.71
N ASN A 193 -4.21 -17.06 -9.69
CA ASN A 193 -3.83 -16.52 -10.98
C ASN A 193 -4.73 -15.30 -11.21
N PRO A 194 -4.30 -14.08 -10.81
CA PRO A 194 -5.13 -12.86 -10.76
C PRO A 194 -5.63 -12.33 -12.12
N GLY A 195 -5.78 -13.19 -13.12
CA GLY A 195 -6.49 -12.95 -14.37
C GLY A 195 -5.62 -12.96 -15.61
N GLN A 196 -4.28 -12.85 -15.49
CA GLN A 196 -3.36 -12.70 -16.63
C GLN A 196 -3.76 -11.57 -17.58
N PHE A 197 -4.45 -10.57 -17.04
CA PHE A 197 -4.95 -9.41 -17.74
C PHE A 197 -4.51 -8.13 -17.03
N VAL A 198 -5.07 -6.98 -17.39
CA VAL A 198 -4.70 -5.69 -16.77
C VAL A 198 -4.96 -5.68 -15.25
N SER A 199 -5.88 -6.49 -14.73
CA SER A 199 -6.09 -6.71 -13.29
C SER A 199 -4.82 -7.16 -12.55
N GLU A 200 -4.26 -8.30 -12.97
CA GLU A 200 -3.00 -8.81 -12.42
C GLU A 200 -1.83 -7.87 -12.71
N PHE A 201 -1.84 -7.19 -13.86
CA PHE A 201 -0.78 -6.26 -14.23
C PHE A 201 -0.70 -5.06 -13.28
N MET A 202 -1.86 -4.48 -12.93
CA MET A 202 -1.96 -3.40 -11.94
C MET A 202 -1.57 -3.92 -10.55
N GLY A 203 -2.05 -5.11 -10.15
CA GLY A 203 -1.63 -5.76 -8.91
C GLY A 203 -0.11 -5.98 -8.84
N TYR A 204 0.51 -6.42 -9.94
CA TYR A 204 1.96 -6.61 -10.07
C TYR A 204 2.72 -5.29 -9.93
N HIS A 205 2.24 -4.19 -10.53
CA HIS A 205 2.83 -2.85 -10.38
C HIS A 205 2.78 -2.37 -8.92
N GLY A 206 1.67 -2.61 -8.22
CA GLY A 206 1.51 -2.35 -6.78
C GLY A 206 2.62 -2.98 -5.94
N VAL A 207 2.71 -4.31 -6.01
CA VAL A 207 3.72 -5.06 -5.23
C VAL A 207 5.15 -4.83 -5.73
N TRP A 208 5.35 -4.50 -7.00
CA TRP A 208 6.66 -4.13 -7.55
C TRP A 208 7.15 -2.79 -6.99
N TYR A 209 6.29 -1.76 -6.96
CA TYR A 209 6.65 -0.49 -6.33
C TYR A 209 7.05 -0.71 -4.87
N LYS A 210 6.22 -1.43 -4.11
CA LYS A 210 6.51 -1.80 -2.72
C LYS A 210 7.86 -2.49 -2.59
N ASP A 211 8.14 -3.53 -3.38
CA ASP A 211 9.39 -4.30 -3.27
C ASP A 211 10.64 -3.47 -3.57
N THR A 212 10.52 -2.47 -4.45
CA THR A 212 11.63 -1.56 -4.81
C THR A 212 11.75 -0.35 -3.90
N HIS A 213 10.70 -0.05 -3.13
CA HIS A 213 10.62 1.09 -2.20
C HIS A 213 10.39 0.63 -0.76
N SER A 214 10.81 -0.58 -0.39
CA SER A 214 10.59 -1.12 0.97
C SER A 214 11.50 -0.51 2.05
N PHE A 215 12.42 0.42 1.71
CA PHE A 215 13.44 0.93 2.62
C PHE A 215 13.58 2.45 2.52
N GLY A 216 13.95 3.09 3.64
CA GLY A 216 14.20 4.53 3.72
C GLY A 216 13.05 5.32 4.35
N GLY A 217 13.18 6.64 4.39
CA GLY A 217 12.21 7.54 5.02
C GLY A 217 10.89 7.68 4.27
N ASP A 218 10.86 7.31 2.98
CA ASP A 218 9.67 7.34 2.11
C ASP A 218 9.31 5.91 1.68
N ALA A 219 9.44 4.93 2.59
CA ALA A 219 9.20 3.54 2.28
C ALA A 219 7.71 3.22 2.06
N CYS A 220 7.41 2.46 1.01
CA CYS A 220 6.14 1.78 0.85
C CYS A 220 6.20 0.45 1.61
N VAL A 221 5.45 0.35 2.71
CA VAL A 221 5.58 -0.76 3.67
C VAL A 221 4.72 -1.95 3.28
N ILE A 222 3.55 -1.73 2.68
CA ILE A 222 2.64 -2.79 2.25
C ILE A 222 1.98 -2.48 0.90
N ALA A 223 1.71 -3.52 0.14
CA ALA A 223 0.92 -3.43 -1.08
C ALA A 223 0.24 -4.76 -1.43
N GLY A 224 -0.85 -4.69 -2.18
CA GLY A 224 -1.49 -5.88 -2.75
C GLY A 224 -2.67 -5.56 -3.66
N HIS A 225 -3.43 -6.61 -3.98
CA HIS A 225 -4.58 -6.54 -4.87
C HIS A 225 -5.80 -7.24 -4.25
N ILE A 226 -6.98 -6.68 -4.49
CA ILE A 226 -8.26 -7.27 -4.10
C ILE A 226 -9.17 -7.32 -5.34
N HIS A 227 -9.58 -8.53 -5.72
CA HIS A 227 -10.65 -8.73 -6.69
C HIS A 227 -12.01 -8.55 -6.02
N VAL A 228 -12.90 -7.81 -6.68
CA VAL A 228 -14.23 -7.47 -6.16
C VAL A 228 -15.31 -8.05 -7.06
N GLY A 229 -16.22 -8.82 -6.49
CA GLY A 229 -17.33 -9.44 -7.18
C GLY A 229 -18.20 -8.41 -7.93
N GLY A 230 -18.48 -8.69 -9.20
CA GLY A 230 -19.23 -7.78 -10.08
C GLY A 230 -20.73 -7.69 -9.81
N LEU A 231 -21.28 -8.48 -8.87
CA LEU A 231 -22.69 -8.33 -8.42
C LEU A 231 -22.83 -7.43 -7.19
N ILE A 232 -21.72 -6.99 -6.59
CA ILE A 232 -21.72 -6.12 -5.41
C ILE A 232 -22.12 -4.71 -5.84
N ASP A 233 -23.14 -4.15 -5.19
CA ASP A 233 -23.55 -2.76 -5.42
C ASP A 233 -22.50 -1.78 -4.89
N TRP A 234 -22.53 -0.54 -5.39
CA TRP A 234 -21.47 0.43 -5.08
C TRP A 234 -21.44 0.82 -3.59
N ASP A 235 -22.57 0.85 -2.90
CA ASP A 235 -22.60 1.21 -1.49
C ASP A 235 -21.95 0.11 -0.65
N THR A 236 -22.26 -1.16 -0.93
CA THR A 236 -21.64 -2.31 -0.27
C THR A 236 -20.15 -2.41 -0.61
N ALA A 237 -19.77 -2.23 -1.88
CA ALA A 237 -18.37 -2.24 -2.32
C ALA A 237 -17.57 -1.11 -1.67
N ARG A 238 -18.16 0.09 -1.57
CA ARG A 238 -17.56 1.23 -0.87
C ARG A 238 -17.35 0.90 0.59
N GLN A 239 -18.37 0.42 1.28
CA GLN A 239 -18.26 0.03 2.68
C GLN A 239 -17.14 -1.01 2.90
N ALA A 240 -17.04 -2.02 2.03
CA ALA A 240 -15.99 -3.04 2.07
C ALA A 240 -14.58 -2.46 1.82
N SER A 241 -14.46 -1.52 0.88
CA SER A 241 -13.18 -0.83 0.62
C SER A 241 -12.73 -0.02 1.84
N GLU A 242 -13.64 0.73 2.47
CA GLU A 242 -13.36 1.50 3.68
C GLU A 242 -13.00 0.58 4.87
N ILE A 243 -13.66 -0.57 5.03
CA ILE A 243 -13.27 -1.60 6.02
C ILE A 243 -11.84 -2.09 5.78
N SER A 244 -11.51 -2.39 4.52
CA SER A 244 -10.18 -2.87 4.16
C SER A 244 -9.10 -1.81 4.44
N ILE A 245 -9.38 -0.53 4.12
CA ILE A 245 -8.46 0.58 4.39
C ILE A 245 -8.25 0.77 5.89
N ARG A 246 -9.30 0.70 6.73
CA ARG A 246 -9.15 0.79 8.19
C ARG A 246 -8.23 -0.29 8.75
N GLU A 247 -8.44 -1.54 8.33
CA GLU A 247 -7.60 -2.66 8.78
C GLU A 247 -6.14 -2.48 8.32
N ILE A 248 -5.93 -1.92 7.13
CA ILE A 248 -4.60 -1.61 6.60
C ILE A 248 -3.94 -0.50 7.40
N ILE A 249 -4.67 0.57 7.74
CA ILE A 249 -4.16 1.63 8.64
C ILE A 249 -3.77 1.04 9.99
N ASP A 250 -4.67 0.27 10.61
CA ASP A 250 -4.43 -0.37 11.91
C ASP A 250 -3.22 -1.35 11.85
N TYR A 251 -2.94 -1.95 10.69
CA TYR A 251 -1.75 -2.76 10.46
C TYR A 251 -0.49 -1.92 10.25
N VAL A 252 -0.55 -0.87 9.43
CA VAL A 252 0.60 0.02 9.16
C VAL A 252 1.03 0.72 10.45
N ASP A 253 0.09 1.16 11.29
CA ASP A 253 0.36 1.83 12.55
C ASP A 253 1.21 0.97 13.51
N GLN A 254 1.12 -0.36 13.42
CA GLN A 254 1.97 -1.28 14.21
C GLN A 254 3.45 -1.18 13.86
N PHE A 255 3.81 -0.51 12.77
CA PHE A 255 5.18 -0.27 12.33
C PHE A 255 5.53 1.21 12.39
N SER A 256 4.66 2.06 12.91
CA SER A 256 4.95 3.48 13.08
C SER A 256 5.77 3.72 14.35
N TYR A 257 6.58 4.78 14.36
CA TYR A 257 7.24 5.26 15.57
C TYR A 257 7.41 6.78 15.55
N THR A 258 7.39 7.39 16.73
CA THR A 258 7.75 8.80 16.90
C THR A 258 9.20 8.89 17.40
N SER A 259 10.02 9.75 16.79
CA SER A 259 11.41 9.92 17.23
C SER A 259 11.46 10.40 18.68
N GLY A 260 12.17 9.67 19.55
CA GLY A 260 12.37 10.05 20.94
C GLY A 260 11.28 9.56 21.89
N ASP A 261 10.14 9.08 21.37
CA ASP A 261 9.08 8.43 22.14
C ASP A 261 9.32 6.91 22.11
N ILE A 262 9.98 6.40 23.14
CA ILE A 262 10.52 5.05 23.19
C ILE A 262 9.56 4.10 23.91
N ASN A 263 8.71 4.62 24.79
CA ASN A 263 7.63 3.84 25.40
C ASN A 263 6.34 3.82 24.56
N ASP A 264 6.29 4.59 23.46
CA ASP A 264 5.15 4.69 22.54
C ASP A 264 3.88 5.14 23.29
N ASP A 265 4.04 6.11 24.19
CA ASP A 265 2.93 6.70 24.97
C ASP A 265 2.49 8.08 24.48
N GLU A 266 2.97 8.47 23.29
CA GLU A 266 2.73 9.74 22.60
C GLU A 266 3.33 10.96 23.31
N VAL A 267 4.15 10.75 24.36
CA VAL A 267 4.75 11.81 25.16
C VAL A 267 6.26 11.60 25.31
N ILE A 268 7.03 12.45 24.64
CA ILE A 268 8.50 12.46 24.80
C ILE A 268 8.83 13.13 26.15
N ASP A 269 9.22 12.32 27.15
CA ASP A 269 9.58 12.80 28.47
C ASP A 269 10.75 12.04 29.14
N VAL A 270 10.88 12.20 30.47
CA VAL A 270 11.96 11.58 31.24
C VAL A 270 11.89 10.05 31.27
N LEU A 271 10.71 9.46 31.05
CA LEU A 271 10.52 8.02 30.99
C LEU A 271 11.24 7.41 29.79
N ASP A 272 11.25 8.09 28.63
CA ASP A 272 12.03 7.67 27.46
C ASP A 272 13.52 7.64 27.74
N ILE A 273 14.03 8.67 28.43
CA ILE A 273 15.43 8.71 28.88
C ILE A 273 15.74 7.54 29.81
N VAL A 274 14.83 7.20 30.74
CA VAL A 274 15.02 6.07 31.65
C VAL A 274 15.15 4.76 30.86
N ILE A 275 14.35 4.57 29.81
CA ILE A 275 14.42 3.39 28.94
C ILE A 275 15.73 3.39 28.14
N LEU A 276 16.13 4.52 27.55
CA LEU A 276 17.41 4.70 26.86
C LEU A 276 18.60 4.33 27.75
N VAL A 277 18.63 4.82 28.99
CA VAL A 277 19.70 4.50 29.95
C VAL A 277 19.73 3.01 30.26
N ASN A 278 18.56 2.39 30.47
CA ASN A 278 18.48 0.95 30.72
C ASN A 278 18.95 0.13 29.50
N ALA A 279 18.61 0.56 28.29
CA ALA A 279 19.08 -0.06 27.05
C ALA A 279 20.61 0.03 26.92
N ILE A 280 21.20 1.21 27.15
CA ILE A 280 22.65 1.43 27.11
C ILE A 280 23.37 0.61 28.19
N MET A 281 22.73 0.43 29.36
CA MET A 281 23.25 -0.41 30.45
C MET A 281 23.06 -1.91 30.21
N GLY A 282 22.33 -2.31 29.17
CA GLY A 282 22.01 -3.71 28.87
C GLY A 282 21.04 -4.35 29.86
N THR A 283 20.21 -3.55 30.55
CA THR A 283 19.19 -4.03 31.50
C THR A 283 17.80 -4.10 30.87
N THR A 284 17.63 -3.60 29.65
CA THR A 284 16.40 -3.67 28.87
C THR A 284 16.75 -3.86 27.40
N ASP A 285 16.17 -4.88 26.77
CA ASP A 285 16.25 -5.06 25.33
C ASP A 285 15.13 -4.27 24.67
N LEU A 286 15.48 -3.37 23.75
CA LEU A 286 14.50 -2.61 22.98
C LEU A 286 13.89 -3.50 21.90
N THR A 287 12.60 -3.30 21.61
CA THR A 287 12.01 -3.85 20.38
C THR A 287 12.62 -3.16 19.15
N THR A 288 12.34 -3.69 17.96
CA THR A 288 12.79 -3.06 16.71
C THR A 288 12.31 -1.62 16.59
N ILE A 289 11.02 -1.36 16.81
CA ILE A 289 10.40 -0.03 16.75
C ILE A 289 11.04 0.91 17.79
N GLN A 290 11.22 0.44 19.02
CA GLN A 290 11.87 1.22 20.07
C GLN A 290 13.33 1.55 19.76
N THR A 291 14.03 0.67 19.04
CA THR A 291 15.40 0.94 18.58
C THR A 291 15.42 2.08 17.56
N TYR A 292 14.46 2.09 16.61
CA TYR A 292 14.30 3.19 15.66
C TYR A 292 13.88 4.51 16.33
N ALA A 293 13.00 4.45 17.33
CA ALA A 293 12.61 5.63 18.10
C ALA A 293 13.78 6.20 18.92
N ALA A 294 14.62 5.33 19.48
CA ALA A 294 15.76 5.69 20.30
C ALA A 294 16.99 6.18 19.49
N ASP A 295 17.18 5.77 18.24
CA ASP A 295 18.29 6.19 17.37
C ASP A 295 18.02 7.56 16.74
N LEU A 296 18.24 8.63 17.52
CA LEU A 296 17.87 9.99 17.12
C LEU A 296 18.84 10.61 16.11
N ASN A 297 20.07 10.09 16.01
CA ASN A 297 21.06 10.57 15.05
C ASN A 297 21.16 9.66 13.80
N GLY A 298 20.48 8.52 13.77
CA GLY A 298 20.43 7.59 12.64
C GLY A 298 21.75 6.85 12.40
N ASP A 299 22.64 6.77 13.39
CA ASP A 299 23.93 6.09 13.26
C ASP A 299 23.89 4.59 13.59
N SER A 300 22.70 4.09 13.92
CA SER A 300 22.41 2.70 14.32
C SER A 300 23.02 2.26 15.65
N ASN A 301 23.57 3.17 16.46
CA ASN A 301 24.11 2.87 17.79
C ASN A 301 23.38 3.65 18.88
N ILE A 302 22.61 2.96 19.72
CA ILE A 302 21.98 3.58 20.89
C ILE A 302 23.02 3.92 21.95
N ASN A 303 23.28 5.21 22.15
CA ASN A 303 24.32 5.69 23.07
C ASN A 303 23.98 7.05 23.72
N ILE A 304 24.97 7.64 24.41
CA ILE A 304 24.79 8.89 25.15
C ILE A 304 24.40 10.08 24.25
N GLN A 305 24.73 10.04 22.95
CA GLN A 305 24.32 11.07 22.01
C GLN A 305 22.79 11.10 21.85
N ASP A 306 22.13 9.94 21.81
CA ASP A 306 20.68 9.84 21.71
C ASP A 306 19.98 10.37 22.97
N ILE A 307 20.56 10.15 24.15
CA ILE A 307 20.08 10.78 25.39
C ILE A 307 20.14 12.30 25.28
N ILE A 308 21.25 12.86 24.79
CA ILE A 308 21.39 14.31 24.64
C ILE A 308 20.35 14.86 23.66
N LEU A 309 20.10 14.15 22.55
CA LEU A 309 19.10 14.53 21.57
C LEU A 309 17.67 14.46 22.15
N THR A 310 17.36 13.41 22.93
CA THR A 310 16.06 13.26 23.60
C THR A 310 15.83 14.41 24.60
N ILE A 311 16.84 14.78 25.39
CA ILE A 311 16.77 15.93 26.30
C ILE A 311 16.47 17.23 25.53
N ASN A 312 17.06 17.41 24.35
CA ASN A 312 16.78 18.60 23.55
C ASN A 312 15.34 18.65 23.05
N LEU A 313 14.74 17.50 22.72
CA LEU A 313 13.32 17.39 22.36
C LEU A 313 12.40 17.73 23.55
N ILE A 314 12.73 17.27 24.76
CA ILE A 314 11.95 17.57 25.97
C ILE A 314 11.99 19.07 26.33
N LEU A 315 13.08 19.77 26.01
CA LEU A 315 13.30 21.17 26.39
C LEU A 315 12.83 22.19 25.35
N SER A 316 12.46 21.78 24.14
CA SER A 316 11.96 22.65 23.07
C SER A 316 10.50 23.03 23.25
#